data_AF-A0A8E1RJ10-F1
#
_entry.id   AF-A0A8E1RJ10-F1
#
_cell.length_a   1.000
_cell.length_b   1.000
_cell.length_c   1.000
_cell.angle_alpha   90.00
_cell.angle_beta   90.00
_cell.angle_gamma   90.00
#
_symmetry.space_group_name_H-M   'P 1'
#
loop_
_entity.id
_entity.type
_entity.pdbx_description
1 polymer ?
#
loop_
_entity_poly.entity_id
_entity_poly.type
_entity_poly.pdbx_seq_one_letter_code
_entity_poly.pdbx_strand_id
1 'polypeptide(L)'
;MKRTTALLFFGVFGIITILAFEGTDQASAAQMEWKPAYSDMLGQPYKHKVVKYSPTGWGNYEGGYRKEYFSSDKHIQYRYLLKSRTIVYRYNNHDKLLQSKYNYLKIVMRHGHKIPEYSYYYKLGHHKWVYSVTYKYWLRDPVKY
;
A
#
# COMPACT_ATOMS: atom_id res chain seq x y z
N MET A 1 36.41 59.83 -31.58
CA MET A 1 36.61 58.62 -32.42
C MET A 1 36.86 57.43 -31.51
N LYS A 2 36.08 56.33 -31.69
CA LYS A 2 36.36 54.91 -31.35
C LYS A 2 36.69 54.57 -29.87
N ARG A 3 35.76 53.96 -29.11
CA ARG A 3 35.58 52.50 -28.82
C ARG A 3 36.86 51.89 -28.20
N THR A 4 36.84 51.32 -26.98
CA THR A 4 36.28 49.99 -26.65
C THR A 4 36.19 49.78 -25.11
N THR A 5 35.01 49.44 -24.58
CA THR A 5 34.63 48.09 -24.08
C THR A 5 35.16 47.75 -22.67
N ALA A 6 34.43 48.18 -21.64
CA ALA A 6 34.57 47.63 -20.28
C ALA A 6 33.67 46.38 -20.17
N LEU A 7 34.30 45.26 -19.79
CA LEU A 7 33.64 43.98 -19.58
C LEU A 7 32.62 44.03 -18.43
N LEU A 8 31.48 43.39 -18.69
CA LEU A 8 30.38 43.11 -17.79
C LEU A 8 30.84 42.24 -16.62
N PHE A 9 30.65 42.72 -15.39
CA PHE A 9 30.66 41.89 -14.19
C PHE A 9 29.31 41.97 -13.49
N PHE A 10 28.59 40.85 -13.58
CA PHE A 10 27.58 40.33 -12.64
C PHE A 10 26.28 41.12 -12.45
N GLY A 11 25.31 40.79 -13.32
CA GLY A 11 23.89 40.83 -13.00
C GLY A 11 23.56 39.82 -11.91
N VAL A 12 23.62 40.28 -10.66
CA VAL A 12 22.90 39.71 -9.52
C VAL A 12 21.62 40.55 -9.41
N PHE A 13 20.48 39.90 -9.17
CA PHE A 13 19.10 40.43 -9.19
C PHE A 13 18.41 40.36 -10.55
N GLY A 14 17.74 39.24 -10.81
CA GLY A 14 16.78 39.16 -11.91
C GLY A 14 16.29 37.79 -12.34
N ILE A 15 16.45 36.72 -11.54
CA ILE A 15 15.84 35.41 -11.85
C ILE A 15 15.28 34.80 -10.56
N ILE A 16 14.26 35.45 -9.99
CA ILE A 16 13.35 34.87 -9.01
C ILE A 16 11.96 35.10 -9.56
N THR A 17 11.50 34.16 -10.40
CA THR A 17 10.10 33.81 -10.72
C THR A 17 10.09 33.22 -12.13
N ILE A 18 10.09 31.88 -12.22
CA ILE A 18 9.35 31.01 -13.17
C ILE A 18 9.83 29.58 -12.81
N LEU A 19 9.42 29.12 -11.63
CA LEU A 19 9.49 27.72 -11.19
C LEU A 19 8.23 27.45 -10.37
N ALA A 20 7.08 27.55 -11.04
CA ALA A 20 5.77 27.22 -10.47
C ALA A 20 4.76 26.95 -11.60
N PHE A 21 5.16 26.12 -12.57
CA PHE A 21 4.22 25.42 -13.44
C PHE A 21 4.64 23.95 -13.49
N GLU A 22 4.88 23.36 -12.31
CA GLU A 22 4.53 21.96 -12.14
C GLU A 22 3.01 21.93 -12.09
N GLY A 23 2.42 21.70 -13.27
CA GLY A 23 1.02 21.35 -13.39
C GLY A 23 0.74 20.29 -12.36
N THR A 24 -0.08 20.67 -11.38
CA THR A 24 -0.63 19.80 -10.39
C THR A 24 -1.25 18.63 -11.13
N ASP A 25 -0.58 17.48 -11.09
CA ASP A 25 -1.23 16.19 -11.24
C ASP A 25 -2.21 16.10 -10.06
N GLN A 26 -3.34 16.79 -10.18
CA GLN A 26 -4.59 16.38 -9.59
C GLN A 26 -4.92 15.05 -10.25
N ALA A 27 -4.20 14.01 -9.83
CA ALA A 27 -4.79 12.71 -9.69
C ALA A 27 -6.03 12.97 -8.84
N SER A 28 -7.17 13.08 -9.53
CA SER A 28 -8.48 12.79 -8.99
C SER A 28 -8.39 11.38 -8.43
N ALA A 29 -7.82 11.28 -7.23
CA ALA A 29 -7.97 10.14 -6.37
C ALA A 29 -9.44 10.22 -5.94
N ALA A 30 -10.32 9.76 -6.83
CA ALA A 30 -11.64 9.31 -6.47
C ALA A 30 -11.46 8.58 -5.13
N GLN A 31 -11.99 9.16 -4.06
CA GLN A 31 -11.89 8.57 -2.73
C GLN A 31 -12.53 7.20 -2.84
N MET A 32 -11.70 6.17 -3.01
CA MET A 32 -12.19 4.80 -3.17
C MET A 32 -12.88 4.42 -1.87
N GLU A 33 -14.20 4.31 -1.95
CA GLU A 33 -15.07 4.00 -0.84
C GLU A 33 -14.68 2.66 -0.21
N TRP A 34 -14.72 2.61 1.13
CA TRP A 34 -14.43 1.40 1.87
C TRP A 34 -15.64 0.48 1.86
N LYS A 35 -15.48 -0.70 1.24
CA LYS A 35 -16.54 -1.70 1.10
C LYS A 35 -16.42 -2.77 2.18
N PRO A 36 -17.52 -3.42 2.62
CA PRO A 36 -17.43 -4.59 3.49
C PRO A 36 -16.64 -5.70 2.81
N ALA A 37 -15.73 -6.33 3.55
CA ALA A 37 -14.94 -7.46 3.07
C ALA A 37 -15.68 -8.79 3.27
N TYR A 38 -15.59 -9.67 2.28
CA TYR A 38 -16.14 -11.03 2.32
C TYR A 38 -15.04 -12.08 2.26
N SER A 39 -15.30 -13.27 2.79
CA SER A 39 -14.30 -14.33 2.95
C SER A 39 -13.83 -14.95 1.63
N ASP A 40 -14.62 -14.87 0.57
CA ASP A 40 -14.39 -15.54 -0.71
C ASP A 40 -13.82 -14.62 -1.81
N MET A 41 -13.60 -13.34 -1.49
CA MET A 41 -13.12 -12.33 -2.44
C MET A 41 -11.77 -12.68 -3.09
N LEU A 42 -10.87 -13.29 -2.32
CA LEU A 42 -9.54 -13.70 -2.79
C LEU A 42 -9.54 -15.08 -3.44
N GLY A 43 -10.72 -15.63 -3.72
CA GLY A 43 -10.90 -17.00 -4.16
C GLY A 43 -10.68 -18.02 -3.05
N GLN A 44 -11.00 -19.28 -3.34
CA GLN A 44 -10.89 -20.38 -2.38
C GLN A 44 -9.62 -21.19 -2.66
N PRO A 45 -8.55 -21.05 -1.85
CA PRO A 45 -7.32 -21.80 -2.06
C PRO A 45 -7.49 -23.27 -1.68
N TYR A 46 -7.07 -24.18 -2.56
CA TYR A 46 -6.91 -25.61 -2.22
C TYR A 46 -5.46 -26.01 -1.99
N LYS A 47 -4.52 -25.16 -2.40
CA LYS A 47 -3.09 -25.33 -2.19
C LYS A 47 -2.43 -23.97 -2.07
N HIS A 48 -1.40 -23.88 -1.22
CA HIS A 48 -0.51 -22.74 -1.20
C HIS A 48 0.94 -23.18 -1.00
N LYS A 49 1.87 -22.28 -1.34
CA LYS A 49 3.30 -22.41 -1.12
C LYS A 49 3.83 -21.07 -0.63
N VAL A 50 4.72 -21.08 0.35
CA VAL A 50 5.51 -19.87 0.66
C VAL A 50 6.57 -19.69 -0.43
N VAL A 51 6.60 -18.50 -1.03
CA VAL A 51 7.61 -18.09 -2.01
C VAL A 51 8.73 -17.34 -1.32
N LYS A 52 8.39 -16.48 -0.35
CA LYS A 52 9.35 -15.66 0.37
C LYS A 52 8.82 -15.32 1.76
N TYR A 53 9.69 -15.45 2.76
CA TYR A 53 9.44 -14.98 4.12
C TYR A 53 10.04 -13.59 4.32
N SER A 54 9.41 -12.80 5.18
CA SER A 54 10.08 -11.67 5.81
C SER A 54 10.98 -12.18 6.94
N PRO A 55 12.26 -11.79 6.98
CA PRO A 55 13.17 -12.20 8.06
C PRO A 55 12.68 -11.82 9.46
N THR A 56 11.94 -10.71 9.58
CA THR A 56 11.50 -10.15 10.86
C THR A 56 9.99 -9.97 10.95
N GLY A 57 9.31 -9.73 9.84
CA GLY A 57 7.88 -9.44 9.84
C GLY A 57 6.99 -10.69 9.90
N TRP A 58 7.47 -11.83 9.40
CA TRP A 58 6.65 -13.04 9.33
C TRP A 58 6.40 -13.64 10.72
N GLY A 59 7.46 -13.82 11.50
CA GLY A 59 7.37 -14.39 12.85
C GLY A 59 6.51 -13.55 13.79
N ASN A 60 6.63 -12.23 13.74
CA ASN A 60 5.77 -11.33 14.52
C ASN A 60 4.30 -11.41 14.08
N TYR A 61 4.06 -11.48 12.77
CA TYR A 61 2.71 -11.54 12.22
C TYR A 61 2.01 -12.85 12.59
N GLU A 62 2.58 -14.00 12.21
CA GLU A 62 1.96 -15.31 12.48
C GLU A 62 2.04 -15.69 13.98
N GLY A 63 3.07 -15.25 14.69
CA GLY A 63 3.31 -15.60 16.10
C GLY A 63 2.44 -14.86 17.11
N GLY A 64 1.71 -13.83 16.72
CA GLY A 64 0.81 -13.13 17.65
C GLY A 64 -0.05 -12.05 17.01
N TYR A 65 0.54 -11.19 16.18
CA TYR A 65 -0.16 -9.99 15.71
C TYR A 65 -1.39 -10.31 14.86
N ARG A 66 -1.38 -11.40 14.08
CA ARG A 66 -2.54 -11.85 13.33
C ARG A 66 -3.75 -12.07 14.22
N LYS A 67 -3.57 -12.73 15.38
CA LYS A 67 -4.66 -13.00 16.33
C LYS A 67 -5.00 -11.76 17.16
N GLU A 68 -4.02 -10.94 17.50
CA GLU A 68 -4.22 -9.79 18.38
C GLU A 68 -4.84 -8.58 17.67
N TYR A 69 -4.36 -8.26 16.46
CA TYR A 69 -4.69 -7.02 15.77
C TYR A 69 -5.50 -7.22 14.48
N PHE A 70 -5.64 -8.45 13.98
CA PHE A 70 -6.27 -8.77 12.69
C PHE A 70 -7.31 -9.91 12.77
N SER A 71 -7.86 -10.18 13.96
CA SER A 71 -8.84 -11.25 14.19
C SER A 71 -10.29 -10.79 14.18
N SER A 72 -10.55 -9.48 14.02
CA SER A 72 -11.91 -8.93 14.09
C SER A 72 -12.80 -9.52 12.99
N ASP A 73 -13.88 -10.18 13.42
CA ASP A 73 -14.93 -10.80 12.62
C ASP A 73 -16.04 -9.83 12.22
N LYS A 74 -16.08 -8.64 12.83
CA LYS A 74 -17.14 -7.65 12.61
C LYS A 74 -16.62 -6.42 11.88
N HIS A 75 -17.13 -6.20 10.67
CA HIS A 75 -16.92 -5.00 9.85
C HIS A 75 -15.50 -4.79 9.31
N ILE A 76 -14.79 -5.86 8.92
CA ILE A 76 -13.60 -5.68 8.08
C ILE A 76 -14.04 -4.97 6.81
N GLN A 77 -13.32 -3.90 6.45
CA GLN A 77 -13.57 -3.19 5.22
C GLN A 77 -12.34 -3.26 4.32
N TYR A 78 -12.56 -3.26 3.03
CA TYR A 78 -11.50 -3.27 2.04
C TYR A 78 -11.64 -2.12 1.06
N ARG A 79 -10.52 -1.77 0.45
CA ARG A 79 -10.46 -1.02 -0.79
C ARG A 79 -9.57 -1.76 -1.78
N TYR A 80 -9.95 -1.73 -3.05
CA TYR A 80 -9.17 -2.33 -4.13
C TYR A 80 -8.60 -1.24 -5.03
N LEU A 81 -7.27 -1.18 -5.12
CA LEU A 81 -6.54 -0.29 -6.02
C LEU A 81 -6.24 -1.04 -7.32
N LEU A 82 -7.03 -0.78 -8.35
CA LEU A 82 -6.93 -1.48 -9.65
C LEU A 82 -5.53 -1.32 -10.29
N LYS A 83 -5.01 -0.08 -10.36
CA LYS A 83 -3.72 0.24 -11.00
C LYS A 83 -2.55 -0.57 -10.44
N SER A 84 -2.55 -0.81 -9.13
CA SER A 84 -1.49 -1.56 -8.44
C SER A 84 -1.89 -2.98 -8.06
N ARG A 85 -3.08 -3.44 -8.48
CA ARG A 85 -3.67 -4.74 -8.11
C ARG A 85 -3.50 -5.03 -6.62
N THR A 86 -3.86 -4.05 -5.79
CA THR A 86 -3.62 -4.10 -4.35
C THR A 86 -4.93 -4.01 -3.59
N ILE A 87 -5.18 -4.95 -2.70
CA ILE A 87 -6.26 -4.86 -1.71
C ILE A 87 -5.68 -4.35 -0.40
N VAL A 88 -6.37 -3.40 0.22
CA VAL A 88 -6.07 -2.97 1.58
C VAL A 88 -7.31 -3.23 2.43
N TYR A 89 -7.16 -4.11 3.42
CA TYR A 89 -8.13 -4.29 4.48
C TYR A 89 -7.82 -3.33 5.63
N ARG A 90 -8.86 -2.83 6.27
CA ARG A 90 -8.79 -2.14 7.56
C ARG A 90 -9.57 -2.93 8.61
N TYR A 91 -8.99 -3.03 9.77
CA TYR A 91 -9.52 -3.70 10.96
C TYR A 91 -9.68 -2.66 12.04
N ASN A 92 -10.77 -2.71 12.80
CA ASN A 92 -10.92 -1.88 13.98
C ASN A 92 -9.77 -2.17 14.95
N ASN A 93 -9.08 -1.12 15.39
CA ASN A 93 -8.04 -1.25 16.39
C ASN A 93 -8.63 -1.09 17.79
N HIS A 94 -8.39 -2.08 18.65
CA HIS A 94 -8.83 -2.07 20.04
C HIS A 94 -7.71 -1.63 21.00
N ASP A 95 -6.47 -1.63 20.55
CA ASP A 95 -5.33 -1.21 21.35
C ASP A 95 -5.18 0.33 21.33
N LYS A 96 -5.42 0.95 22.49
CA LYS A 96 -5.32 2.40 22.68
C LYS A 96 -3.87 2.90 22.61
N LEU A 97 -2.88 2.06 22.87
CA LEU A 97 -1.47 2.44 22.85
C LEU A 97 -0.97 2.74 21.43
N LEU A 98 -1.55 2.09 20.42
CA LEU A 98 -1.24 2.34 19.00
C LEU A 98 -1.77 3.68 18.47
N GLN A 99 -2.58 4.40 19.27
CA GLN A 99 -3.12 5.74 19.00
C GLN A 99 -3.78 5.88 17.62
N SER A 100 -4.40 4.80 17.13
CA SER A 100 -5.03 4.80 15.81
C SER A 100 -6.36 4.06 15.84
N LYS A 101 -7.29 4.48 14.98
CA LYS A 101 -8.61 3.84 14.87
C LYS A 101 -8.56 2.47 14.19
N TYR A 102 -7.60 2.27 13.28
CA TYR A 102 -7.55 1.06 12.46
C TYR A 102 -6.13 0.51 12.32
N ASN A 103 -6.05 -0.82 12.19
CA ASN A 103 -4.90 -1.54 11.69
C ASN A 103 -5.16 -1.97 10.25
N TYR A 104 -4.10 -2.17 9.47
CA TYR A 104 -4.24 -2.44 8.04
C TYR A 104 -3.46 -3.66 7.58
N LEU A 105 -4.10 -4.46 6.71
CA LEU A 105 -3.47 -5.54 5.97
C LEU A 105 -3.51 -5.19 4.49
N LYS A 106 -2.36 -5.17 3.84
CA LYS A 106 -2.20 -4.90 2.41
C LYS A 106 -1.77 -6.16 1.71
N ILE A 107 -2.46 -6.49 0.63
CA ILE A 107 -2.18 -7.64 -0.23
C ILE A 107 -1.89 -7.10 -1.63
N VAL A 108 -0.65 -7.27 -2.07
CA VAL A 108 -0.24 -6.96 -3.43
C VAL A 108 -0.34 -8.22 -4.26
N MET A 109 -1.23 -8.20 -5.26
CA MET A 109 -1.51 -9.35 -6.10
C MET A 109 -0.69 -9.30 -7.38
N ARG A 110 0.03 -10.37 -7.64
CA ARG A 110 0.82 -10.59 -8.85
C ARG A 110 0.36 -11.89 -9.51
N HIS A 111 0.75 -12.08 -10.77
CA HIS A 111 0.38 -13.25 -11.58
C HIS A 111 -1.14 -13.32 -11.87
N GLY A 112 -1.59 -14.41 -12.50
CA GLY A 112 -2.96 -14.58 -12.99
C GLY A 112 -4.00 -14.84 -11.89
N HIS A 113 -5.27 -15.06 -12.28
CA HIS A 113 -6.40 -15.13 -11.34
C HIS A 113 -6.62 -16.52 -10.71
N LYS A 114 -6.09 -17.61 -11.29
CA LYS A 114 -6.19 -18.98 -10.74
C LYS A 114 -4.98 -19.39 -9.91
N ILE A 115 -3.81 -18.86 -10.24
CA ILE A 115 -2.55 -19.15 -9.55
C ILE A 115 -1.84 -17.83 -9.19
N PRO A 116 -2.45 -16.99 -8.33
CA PRO A 116 -1.87 -15.71 -7.99
C PRO A 116 -0.72 -15.84 -6.98
N GLU A 117 0.12 -14.82 -6.94
CA GLU A 117 1.04 -14.60 -5.84
C GLU A 117 0.61 -13.38 -5.05
N TYR A 118 0.44 -13.58 -3.75
CA TYR A 118 -0.01 -12.56 -2.81
C TYR A 118 1.13 -12.21 -1.87
N SER A 119 1.59 -10.97 -1.95
CA SER A 119 2.53 -10.41 -0.98
C SER A 119 1.78 -9.65 0.10
N TYR A 120 1.91 -10.12 1.33
CA TYR A 120 1.23 -9.59 2.50
C TYR A 120 2.12 -8.60 3.24
N TYR A 121 1.52 -7.47 3.61
CA TYR A 121 2.12 -6.44 4.42
C TYR A 121 1.12 -6.03 5.49
N TYR A 122 1.60 -5.73 6.69
CA TYR A 122 0.76 -5.23 7.77
C TYR A 122 1.24 -3.86 8.24
N LYS A 123 0.33 -3.10 8.83
CA LYS A 123 0.61 -1.82 9.48
C LYS A 123 -0.24 -1.73 10.73
N LEU A 124 0.43 -1.55 11.87
CA LEU A 124 -0.19 -1.30 13.17
C LEU A 124 -0.21 0.22 13.41
N GLY A 125 -1.36 0.76 13.76
CA GLY A 125 -1.58 2.20 13.95
C GLY A 125 -0.83 3.11 12.97
N HIS A 126 0.04 3.97 13.49
CA HIS A 126 0.81 4.94 12.70
C HIS A 126 2.16 4.42 12.18
N HIS A 127 2.52 3.16 12.46
CA HIS A 127 3.80 2.58 12.04
C HIS A 127 3.94 2.46 10.51
N LYS A 128 5.16 2.14 10.07
CA LYS A 128 5.45 1.85 8.64
C LYS A 128 4.88 0.50 8.25
N TRP A 129 4.65 0.31 6.94
CA TRP A 129 4.27 -0.99 6.41
C TRP A 129 5.41 -2.00 6.59
N VAL A 130 5.09 -3.17 7.15
CA VAL A 130 6.04 -4.26 7.33
C VAL A 130 5.65 -5.40 6.40
N TYR A 131 6.59 -5.86 5.59
CA TYR A 131 6.42 -7.06 4.78
C TYR A 131 6.36 -8.28 5.70
N SER A 132 5.39 -9.17 5.48
CA SER A 132 5.25 -10.42 6.23
C SER A 132 5.68 -11.61 5.38
N VAL A 133 4.99 -11.87 4.27
CA VAL A 133 5.18 -13.11 3.51
C VAL A 133 4.63 -12.97 2.10
N THR A 134 5.20 -13.71 1.17
CA THR A 134 4.62 -13.94 -0.15
C THR A 134 4.21 -15.39 -0.28
N TYR A 135 2.93 -15.62 -0.55
CA TYR A 135 2.39 -16.93 -0.86
C TYR A 135 2.04 -17.01 -2.35
N LYS A 136 2.26 -18.19 -2.93
CA LYS A 136 1.67 -18.60 -4.20
C LYS A 136 0.49 -19.51 -3.92
N TYR A 137 -0.67 -19.18 -4.46
CA TYR A 137 -1.89 -19.93 -4.26
C TYR A 137 -2.28 -20.68 -5.53
N TRP A 138 -2.97 -21.80 -5.36
CA TRP A 138 -3.81 -22.41 -6.39
C TRP A 138 -5.24 -22.37 -5.90
N LEU A 139 -6.09 -21.67 -6.65
CA LEU A 139 -7.46 -21.40 -6.27
C LEU A 139 -8.43 -22.33 -7.02
N ARG A 140 -9.48 -22.81 -6.34
CA ARG A 140 -10.60 -23.51 -6.97
C ARG A 140 -11.42 -22.54 -7.80
N ASP A 141 -11.79 -21.43 -7.16
CA ASP A 141 -12.47 -20.30 -7.78
C ASP A 141 -11.51 -19.13 -7.98
N PRO A 142 -11.57 -18.44 -9.13
CA PRO A 142 -10.71 -17.28 -9.37
C PRO A 142 -11.07 -16.11 -8.43
N VAL A 143 -10.15 -15.17 -8.31
CA VAL A 143 -10.35 -13.91 -7.56
C VAL A 143 -11.56 -13.13 -8.12
N LYS A 144 -12.53 -12.81 -7.26
CA LYS A 144 -13.75 -12.04 -7.56
C LYS A 144 -13.60 -10.68 -6.87
N TYR A 145 -13.43 -9.59 -7.62
CA TYR A 145 -13.23 -8.24 -7.04
C TYR A 145 -14.55 -7.54 -6.72
#